data_AF-A0A7K3J136-F1
#
_entry.id   AF-A0A7K3J136-F1
#
_cell.length_a   1.000
_cell.length_b   1.000
_cell.length_c   1.000
_cell.angle_alpha   90.00
_cell.angle_beta   90.00
_cell.angle_gamma   90.00
#
_symmetry.space_group_name_H-M   'P 1'
#
loop_
_entity.id
_entity.type
_entity.pdbx_description
1 polymer ?
#
loop_
_entity_poly.entity_id
_entity_poly.type
_entity_poly.pdbx_seq_one_letter_code
_entity_poly.pdbx_strand_id
1 'polypeptide(L)'
;RGSAAGSAVAYCLRITDIDPIRYGLLFERFLNVDRISMPDIDIDFDEDGRESVLKYVVNKYGHDKVAHIITFGSMAAKMAIRDVARVQKLPLPDADRLAKLVPERPGITLTQAYAEVPELAKERESSNKLISQTLKYAEVLEGSIRQTGVHACGIIIGKDSLDNYIPICTAKDTELYVTQFEGTHVESVGLLKMDFLGLKTLSIIRDAVENIKKYKGVEIDIERIPLDDKKTFELFSNGETTGIFQFESSGMKRYLRELIPNRFEDLIAM
;
A
#
# COMPACT_ATOMS: atom_id res chain seq x y z
N ARG A 1 -12.34 4.36 -1.90
CA ARG A 1 -11.71 4.23 -3.25
C ARG A 1 -12.04 2.88 -3.89
N GLY A 2 -11.36 2.50 -4.97
CA GLY A 2 -11.57 1.21 -5.62
C GLY A 2 -12.91 1.14 -6.38
N SER A 3 -13.46 -0.06 -6.53
CA SER A 3 -14.73 -0.25 -7.25
C SER A 3 -15.93 0.33 -6.51
N ALA A 4 -15.85 0.58 -5.21
CA ALA A 4 -16.92 1.18 -4.41
C ALA A 4 -17.45 2.50 -4.97
N ALA A 5 -16.62 3.26 -5.69
CA ALA A 5 -17.01 4.50 -6.37
C ALA A 5 -18.08 4.31 -7.47
N GLY A 6 -18.30 3.08 -7.96
CA GLY A 6 -19.38 2.76 -8.90
C GLY A 6 -20.77 2.65 -8.27
N SER A 7 -20.89 2.74 -6.95
CA SER A 7 -22.17 2.60 -6.25
C SER A 7 -22.85 3.93 -5.99
N ALA A 8 -23.99 4.16 -6.65
CA ALA A 8 -24.85 5.32 -6.39
C ALA A 8 -25.36 5.34 -4.94
N VAL A 9 -25.57 4.17 -4.33
CA VAL A 9 -25.94 4.05 -2.91
C VAL A 9 -24.80 4.54 -2.02
N ALA A 10 -23.56 4.15 -2.31
CA ALA A 10 -22.39 4.61 -1.56
C ALA A 10 -22.23 6.14 -1.66
N TYR A 11 -22.46 6.70 -2.86
CA TYR A 11 -22.47 8.14 -3.08
C TYR A 11 -23.56 8.86 -2.26
N CYS A 12 -24.81 8.39 -2.32
CA CYS A 12 -25.91 9.00 -1.56
C CYS A 12 -25.72 8.92 -0.03
N LEU A 13 -25.05 7.87 0.45
CA LEU A 13 -24.72 7.69 1.87
C LEU A 13 -23.44 8.40 2.30
N ARG A 14 -22.77 9.12 1.40
CA ARG A 14 -21.47 9.80 1.64
C ARG A 14 -20.36 8.84 2.09
N ILE A 15 -20.39 7.62 1.56
CA ILE A 15 -19.26 6.68 1.66
C ILE A 15 -18.23 7.00 0.57
N THR A 16 -18.68 7.55 -0.57
CA THR A 16 -17.82 7.98 -1.68
C THR A 16 -18.23 9.38 -2.14
N ASP A 17 -17.25 10.18 -2.57
CA ASP A 17 -17.49 11.58 -2.98
C ASP A 17 -17.63 11.78 -4.50
N ILE A 18 -17.47 10.71 -5.29
CA ILE A 18 -17.55 10.76 -6.75
C ILE A 18 -18.96 10.34 -7.19
N ASP A 19 -19.59 11.14 -8.06
CA ASP A 19 -20.87 10.83 -8.69
C ASP A 19 -20.71 9.72 -9.75
N PRO A 20 -21.20 8.50 -9.51
CA PRO A 20 -21.03 7.39 -10.45
C PRO A 20 -21.81 7.57 -11.75
N ILE A 21 -22.95 8.28 -11.72
CA ILE A 21 -23.80 8.46 -12.89
C ILE A 21 -23.13 9.44 -13.84
N ARG A 22 -22.60 10.55 -13.31
CA ARG A 22 -21.89 11.57 -14.10
C ARG A 22 -20.71 11.00 -14.88
N TYR A 23 -19.95 10.10 -14.26
CA TYR A 23 -18.73 9.53 -14.84
C TYR A 23 -18.92 8.12 -15.45
N GLY A 24 -20.15 7.62 -15.54
CA GLY A 24 -20.44 6.31 -16.12
C GLY A 24 -19.77 5.15 -15.37
N LEU A 25 -19.58 5.28 -14.05
CA LEU A 25 -18.99 4.24 -13.22
C LEU A 25 -20.03 3.13 -12.98
N LEU A 26 -19.62 1.89 -13.28
CA LEU A 26 -20.52 0.74 -13.25
C LEU A 26 -20.61 0.11 -11.85
N PHE A 27 -21.83 -0.09 -11.35
CA PHE A 27 -22.08 -0.76 -10.08
C PHE A 27 -21.64 -2.23 -10.11
N GLU A 28 -21.79 -2.90 -11.25
CA GLU A 28 -21.49 -4.32 -11.44
C GLU A 28 -20.00 -4.62 -11.30
N ARG A 29 -19.13 -3.60 -11.42
CA ARG A 29 -17.69 -3.72 -11.12
C ARG A 29 -17.43 -3.77 -9.62
N PHE A 30 -18.31 -3.18 -8.81
CA PHE A 30 -18.26 -3.25 -7.35
C PHE A 30 -18.86 -4.54 -6.82
N LEU A 31 -20.11 -4.82 -7.21
CA LEU A 31 -20.84 -5.99 -6.74
C LEU A 31 -21.53 -6.66 -7.93
N ASN A 32 -21.11 -7.88 -8.21
CA ASN A 32 -21.60 -8.65 -9.35
C ASN A 32 -22.57 -9.73 -8.86
N VAL A 33 -23.76 -9.76 -9.45
CA VAL A 33 -24.81 -10.75 -9.13
C VAL A 33 -24.37 -12.17 -9.44
N ASP A 34 -23.57 -12.37 -10.48
CA ASP A 34 -23.08 -13.69 -10.92
C ASP A 34 -21.87 -14.17 -10.10
N ARG A 35 -21.26 -13.30 -9.29
CA ARG A 35 -20.12 -13.63 -8.43
C ARG A 35 -20.42 -13.24 -6.99
N ILE A 36 -20.84 -14.23 -6.20
CA ILE A 36 -21.03 -14.09 -4.76
C ILE A 36 -19.66 -13.97 -4.10
N SER A 37 -19.19 -12.74 -3.94
CA SER A 37 -18.02 -12.39 -3.13
C SER A 37 -18.38 -11.25 -2.20
N MET A 38 -17.74 -11.23 -1.03
CA MET A 38 -17.90 -10.12 -0.10
C MET A 38 -17.39 -8.82 -0.76
N PRO A 39 -18.15 -7.72 -0.74
CA PRO A 39 -17.67 -6.46 -1.26
C PRO A 39 -16.58 -5.91 -0.35
N ASP A 40 -15.50 -5.42 -0.95
CA ASP A 40 -14.40 -4.78 -0.24
C ASP A 40 -14.49 -3.25 -0.44
N ILE A 41 -14.44 -2.51 0.67
CA ILE A 41 -14.49 -1.04 0.66
C ILE A 41 -13.25 -0.51 1.38
N ASP A 42 -12.29 -0.10 0.58
CA ASP A 42 -11.12 0.66 1.02
C ASP A 42 -11.48 2.11 1.30
N ILE A 43 -11.14 2.60 2.49
CA ILE A 43 -11.34 4.00 2.87
C ILE A 43 -9.99 4.65 3.17
N ASP A 44 -9.75 5.78 2.51
CA ASP A 44 -8.58 6.62 2.71
C ASP A 44 -8.91 7.70 3.76
N PHE A 45 -8.03 7.85 4.75
CA PHE A 45 -8.07 8.87 5.79
C PHE A 45 -6.77 9.67 5.75
N ASP A 46 -6.77 10.89 6.29
CA ASP A 46 -5.49 11.55 6.60
C ASP A 46 -4.76 10.76 7.71
N GLU A 47 -3.44 10.90 7.78
CA GLU A 47 -2.61 10.09 8.68
C GLU A 47 -3.04 10.22 10.16
N ASP A 48 -3.42 11.42 10.60
CA ASP A 48 -3.86 11.68 11.98
C ASP A 48 -5.31 11.21 12.21
N GLY A 49 -6.19 11.45 11.24
CA GLY A 49 -7.60 11.03 11.28
C GLY A 49 -7.76 9.51 11.37
N ARG A 50 -6.86 8.75 10.74
CA ARG A 50 -6.88 7.28 10.74
C ARG A 50 -6.89 6.69 12.14
N GLU A 51 -6.02 7.19 13.03
CA GLU A 51 -5.94 6.68 14.41
C GLU A 51 -7.21 7.01 15.21
N SER A 52 -7.78 8.20 14.98
CA SER A 52 -9.03 8.63 15.61
C SER A 52 -10.21 7.76 15.20
N VAL A 53 -10.29 7.40 13.91
CA VAL A 53 -11.32 6.49 13.39
C VAL A 53 -11.14 5.08 13.95
N LEU A 54 -9.90 4.58 14.04
CA LEU A 54 -9.62 3.29 14.66
C LEU A 54 -10.08 3.25 16.12
N LYS A 55 -9.76 4.29 16.91
CA LYS A 55 -10.24 4.43 18.29
C LYS A 55 -11.76 4.44 18.36
N TYR A 56 -12.45 5.15 17.46
CA TYR A 56 -13.91 5.14 17.38
C TYR A 56 -14.46 3.73 17.13
N VAL A 57 -13.89 2.98 16.18
CA VAL A 57 -14.30 1.62 15.84
C VAL A 57 -14.11 0.67 17.03
N VAL A 58 -12.95 0.75 17.69
CA VAL A 58 -12.64 -0.04 18.90
C VAL A 58 -13.63 0.27 20.03
N ASN A 59 -13.90 1.55 20.29
CA ASN A 59 -14.86 1.96 21.31
C ASN A 59 -16.30 1.54 20.98
N LYS A 60 -16.67 1.51 19.70
CA LYS A 60 -18.01 1.16 19.24
C LYS A 60 -18.28 -0.34 19.29
N TYR A 61 -17.33 -1.16 18.87
CA TYR A 61 -17.53 -2.61 18.72
C TYR A 61 -16.93 -3.44 19.86
N GLY A 62 -15.95 -2.90 20.59
CA GLY A 62 -15.24 -3.60 21.66
C GLY A 62 -13.82 -3.99 21.26
N HIS A 63 -12.90 -3.93 22.21
CA HIS A 63 -11.48 -4.22 22.02
C HIS A 63 -11.20 -5.69 21.68
N ASP A 64 -12.05 -6.61 22.13
CA ASP A 64 -12.01 -8.05 21.87
C ASP A 64 -12.53 -8.42 20.47
N LYS A 65 -13.22 -7.49 19.80
CA LYS A 65 -13.85 -7.70 18.49
C LYS A 65 -13.12 -7.04 17.32
N VAL A 66 -12.09 -6.24 17.62
CA VAL A 66 -11.34 -5.47 16.62
C VAL A 66 -9.86 -5.84 16.72
N ALA A 67 -9.25 -6.21 15.60
CA ALA A 67 -7.84 -6.55 15.54
C ALA A 67 -7.18 -6.07 14.25
N HIS A 68 -5.88 -5.82 14.30
CA HIS A 68 -5.06 -5.69 13.10
C HIS A 68 -4.81 -7.05 12.46
N ILE A 69 -4.45 -7.04 11.17
CA ILE A 69 -3.99 -8.23 10.46
C ILE A 69 -2.47 -8.38 10.62
N ILE A 70 -1.97 -9.59 10.85
CA ILE A 70 -0.51 -9.84 10.84
C ILE A 70 0.04 -9.85 9.41
N THR A 71 1.26 -9.36 9.26
CA THR A 71 2.05 -9.53 8.04
C THR A 71 3.27 -10.38 8.33
N PHE A 72 3.67 -11.19 7.36
CA PHE A 72 4.88 -11.99 7.43
C PHE A 72 5.92 -11.42 6.45
N GLY A 73 7.04 -10.95 6.97
CA GLY A 73 8.17 -10.52 6.16
C GLY A 73 9.01 -11.74 5.76
N SER A 74 9.03 -12.09 4.47
CA SER A 74 9.90 -13.14 3.93
C SER A 74 11.31 -12.63 3.63
N MET A 75 12.30 -13.52 3.62
CA MET A 75 13.67 -13.20 3.21
C MET A 75 13.76 -13.02 1.69
N ALA A 76 13.76 -11.78 1.20
CA ALA A 76 14.05 -11.49 -0.20
C ALA A 76 15.53 -11.78 -0.53
N ALA A 77 15.86 -12.05 -1.80
CA ALA A 77 17.19 -12.41 -2.28
C ALA A 77 18.34 -11.59 -1.66
N LYS A 78 18.26 -10.25 -1.74
CA LYS A 78 19.27 -9.33 -1.16
C LYS A 78 19.39 -9.44 0.36
N MET A 79 18.26 -9.61 1.05
CA MET A 79 18.22 -9.76 2.51
C MET A 79 18.77 -11.11 2.95
N ALA A 80 18.44 -12.19 2.22
CA ALA A 80 18.96 -13.53 2.49
C ALA A 80 20.50 -13.54 2.45
N ILE A 81 21.11 -12.93 1.42
CA ILE A 81 22.58 -12.78 1.34
C ILE A 81 23.13 -12.06 2.57
N ARG A 82 22.56 -10.89 2.92
CA ARG A 82 23.07 -10.04 4.01
C ARG A 82 22.95 -10.71 5.38
N ASP A 83 21.82 -11.35 5.66
CA ASP A 83 21.59 -12.00 6.96
C ASP A 83 22.48 -13.24 7.12
N VAL A 84 22.62 -14.07 6.07
CA VAL A 84 23.54 -15.21 6.09
C VAL A 84 24.99 -14.75 6.22
N ALA A 85 25.40 -13.73 5.46
CA ALA A 85 26.74 -13.14 5.53
C ALA A 85 27.08 -12.69 6.95
N ARG A 86 26.13 -12.06 7.65
CA ARG A 86 26.31 -11.63 9.04
C ARG A 86 26.54 -12.81 9.99
N VAL A 87 25.77 -13.89 9.84
CA VAL A 87 25.93 -15.11 10.66
C VAL A 87 27.26 -15.79 10.38
N GLN A 88 27.66 -15.86 9.10
CA GLN A 88 28.93 -16.45 8.68
C GLN A 88 30.14 -15.55 8.90
N LYS A 89 29.94 -14.31 9.37
CA LYS A 89 30.98 -13.29 9.58
C LYS A 89 31.75 -12.96 8.29
N LEU A 90 31.08 -13.00 7.14
CA LEU A 90 31.61 -12.45 5.90
C LEU A 90 31.77 -10.93 6.07
N PRO A 91 32.91 -10.33 5.65
CA PRO A 91 33.11 -8.89 5.74
C PRO A 91 31.96 -8.11 5.09
N LEU A 92 31.52 -7.02 5.75
CA LEU A 92 30.42 -6.18 5.25
C LEU A 92 30.63 -5.68 3.80
N PRO A 93 31.84 -5.27 3.37
CA PRO A 93 32.07 -4.87 1.98
C PRO A 93 31.74 -5.96 0.97
N ASP A 94 32.07 -7.21 1.28
CA ASP A 94 31.78 -8.36 0.41
C ASP A 94 30.28 -8.66 0.40
N ALA A 95 29.64 -8.66 1.57
CA ALA A 95 28.21 -8.88 1.69
C ALA A 95 27.38 -7.85 0.90
N ASP A 96 27.75 -6.56 0.99
CA ASP A 96 27.08 -5.49 0.25
C ASP A 96 27.37 -5.54 -1.24
N ARG A 97 28.58 -5.91 -1.65
CA ARG A 97 28.91 -6.14 -3.07
C ARG A 97 28.03 -7.23 -3.65
N LEU A 98 27.95 -8.39 -3.00
CA LEU A 98 27.13 -9.52 -3.44
C LEU A 98 25.64 -9.16 -3.50
N ALA A 99 25.11 -8.45 -2.50
CA ALA A 99 23.72 -8.01 -2.49
C ALA A 99 23.40 -6.99 -3.60
N LYS A 100 24.36 -6.13 -3.98
CA LYS A 100 24.19 -5.16 -5.08
C LYS A 100 24.19 -5.80 -6.46
N LEU A 101 24.82 -6.97 -6.62
CA LEU A 101 24.78 -7.72 -7.88
C LEU A 101 23.40 -8.30 -8.18
N VAL A 102 22.52 -8.42 -7.18
CA VAL A 102 21.14 -8.88 -7.40
C VAL A 102 20.33 -7.77 -8.07
N PRO A 103 19.67 -8.04 -9.22
CA PRO A 103 18.82 -7.08 -9.91
C PRO A 103 17.71 -6.52 -9.01
N GLU A 104 17.37 -5.25 -9.21
CA GLU A 104 16.37 -4.56 -8.39
C GLU A 104 15.00 -4.63 -9.07
N ARG A 105 14.28 -5.73 -8.80
CA ARG A 105 12.89 -5.91 -9.22
C ARG A 105 12.09 -6.71 -8.19
N PRO A 106 10.79 -6.42 -8.00
CA PRO A 106 9.94 -7.20 -7.09
C PRO A 106 9.90 -8.68 -7.47
N GLY A 107 10.00 -9.56 -6.48
CA GLY A 107 9.89 -11.01 -6.67
C GLY A 107 11.09 -11.70 -7.32
N ILE A 108 12.23 -11.02 -7.50
CA ILE A 108 13.47 -11.67 -7.96
C ILE A 108 13.91 -12.75 -6.98
N THR A 109 14.20 -13.95 -7.51
CA THR A 109 14.82 -15.06 -6.77
C THR A 109 16.33 -15.11 -7.03
N LEU A 110 17.10 -15.67 -6.12
CA LEU A 110 18.54 -15.88 -6.29
C LEU A 110 18.83 -16.76 -7.52
N THR A 111 18.00 -17.77 -7.77
CA THR A 111 18.10 -18.63 -8.96
C THR A 111 18.00 -17.82 -10.26
N GLN A 112 17.03 -16.90 -10.35
CA GLN A 112 16.89 -16.01 -11.50
C GLN A 112 18.04 -15.01 -11.60
N ALA A 113 18.50 -14.48 -10.45
CA ALA A 113 19.61 -13.54 -10.42
C ALA A 113 20.92 -14.17 -10.92
N TYR A 114 21.18 -15.45 -10.60
CA TYR A 114 22.33 -16.18 -11.14
C TYR A 114 22.25 -16.36 -12.66
N ALA A 115 21.06 -16.57 -13.21
CA ALA A 115 20.87 -16.72 -14.65
C ALA A 115 21.05 -15.39 -15.41
N GLU A 116 20.67 -14.27 -14.80
CA GLU A 116 20.73 -12.94 -15.40
C GLU A 116 22.11 -12.27 -15.23
N VAL A 117 22.80 -12.51 -14.11
CA VAL A 117 24.04 -11.83 -13.74
C VAL A 117 25.19 -12.84 -13.66
N PRO A 118 25.98 -12.99 -14.74
CA PRO A 118 27.09 -13.96 -14.78
C PRO A 118 28.14 -13.74 -13.70
N GLU A 119 28.34 -12.50 -13.23
CA GLU A 119 29.24 -12.19 -12.13
C GLU A 119 28.78 -12.84 -10.82
N LEU A 120 27.47 -12.77 -10.51
CA LEU A 120 26.90 -13.36 -9.31
C LEU A 120 26.95 -14.90 -9.37
N ALA A 121 26.76 -15.49 -10.54
CA ALA A 121 26.95 -16.93 -10.75
C ALA A 121 28.39 -17.37 -10.51
N LYS A 122 29.38 -16.59 -10.97
CA LYS A 122 30.80 -16.86 -10.69
C LYS A 122 31.12 -16.81 -9.20
N GLU A 123 30.54 -15.87 -8.46
CA GLU A 123 30.73 -15.76 -7.01
C GLU A 123 30.17 -16.98 -6.25
N ARG A 124 29.06 -17.57 -6.74
CA ARG A 124 28.50 -18.80 -6.19
C ARG A 124 29.48 -19.98 -6.29
N GLU A 125 30.30 -20.00 -7.34
CA GLU A 125 31.34 -21.01 -7.60
C GLU A 125 32.76 -20.54 -7.23
N SER A 126 32.87 -19.43 -6.48
CA SER A 126 34.15 -18.83 -6.10
C SER A 126 35.02 -19.82 -5.32
N SER A 127 36.34 -19.72 -5.54
CA SER A 127 37.33 -20.45 -4.74
C SER A 127 37.33 -20.02 -3.27
N ASN A 128 36.81 -18.82 -2.98
CA ASN A 128 36.53 -18.39 -1.62
C ASN A 128 35.32 -19.16 -1.07
N LYS A 129 35.61 -20.19 -0.28
CA LYS A 129 34.60 -21.05 0.35
C LYS A 129 33.58 -20.26 1.17
N LEU A 130 33.98 -19.16 1.81
CA LEU A 130 33.08 -18.37 2.64
C LEU A 130 31.98 -17.72 1.79
N ILE A 131 32.37 -17.11 0.66
CA ILE A 131 31.43 -16.49 -0.29
C ILE A 131 30.51 -17.54 -0.91
N SER A 132 31.08 -18.65 -1.43
CA SER A 132 30.31 -19.72 -2.05
C SER A 132 29.29 -20.33 -1.06
N GLN A 133 29.70 -20.56 0.20
CA GLN A 133 28.79 -21.07 1.24
C GLN A 133 27.72 -20.05 1.63
N THR A 134 28.06 -18.77 1.73
CA THR A 134 27.09 -17.70 2.02
C THR A 134 25.98 -17.70 0.98
N LEU A 135 26.34 -17.75 -0.31
CA LEU A 135 25.37 -17.75 -1.40
C LEU A 135 24.51 -19.03 -1.41
N LYS A 136 25.11 -20.20 -1.16
CA LYS A 136 24.36 -21.47 -1.07
C LYS A 136 23.36 -21.49 0.08
N TYR A 137 23.74 -20.98 1.26
CA TYR A 137 22.80 -20.92 2.39
C TYR A 137 21.75 -19.82 2.20
N ALA A 138 22.10 -18.71 1.55
CA ALA A 138 21.13 -17.67 1.20
C ALA A 138 20.06 -18.20 0.25
N GLU A 139 20.43 -19.03 -0.72
CA GLU A 139 19.50 -19.71 -1.64
C GLU A 139 18.52 -20.64 -0.91
N VAL A 140 18.99 -21.36 0.12
CA VAL A 140 18.13 -22.23 0.93
C VAL A 140 17.17 -21.44 1.82
N LEU A 141 17.61 -20.28 2.34
CA LEU A 141 16.82 -19.46 3.26
C LEU A 141 15.94 -18.42 2.55
N GLU A 142 16.16 -18.16 1.27
CA GLU A 142 15.30 -17.30 0.45
C GLU A 142 13.83 -17.75 0.56
N GLY A 143 12.93 -16.78 0.73
CA GLY A 143 11.50 -17.03 0.87
C GLY A 143 11.05 -17.50 2.25
N SER A 144 11.97 -17.84 3.15
CA SER A 144 11.62 -18.19 4.54
C SER A 144 11.04 -16.99 5.29
N ILE A 145 10.11 -17.25 6.22
CA ILE A 145 9.55 -16.20 7.08
C ILE A 145 10.62 -15.74 8.08
N ARG A 146 10.90 -14.43 8.08
CA ARG A 146 11.94 -13.81 8.91
C ARG A 146 11.37 -13.17 10.16
N GLN A 147 10.25 -12.48 10.03
CA GLN A 147 9.67 -11.68 11.08
C GLN A 147 8.17 -11.48 10.87
N THR A 148 7.48 -11.19 11.95
CA THR A 148 6.09 -10.73 11.95
C THR A 148 6.04 -9.21 11.97
N GLY A 149 5.03 -8.65 11.34
CA GLY A 149 4.68 -7.23 11.40
C GLY A 149 3.17 -7.05 11.53
N VAL A 150 2.74 -5.80 11.61
CA VAL A 150 1.32 -5.42 11.64
C VAL A 150 0.96 -4.84 10.27
N HIS A 151 -0.15 -5.29 9.69
CA HIS A 151 -0.63 -4.74 8.41
C HIS A 151 -0.94 -3.26 8.60
N ALA A 152 -0.37 -2.43 7.73
CA ALA A 152 -0.48 -0.99 7.88
C ALA A 152 -1.94 -0.51 7.86
N CYS A 153 -2.81 -1.16 7.07
CA CYS A 153 -4.17 -0.67 6.82
C CYS A 153 -5.27 -1.61 7.31
N GLY A 154 -4.95 -2.88 7.52
CA GLY A 154 -5.95 -3.96 7.53
C GLY A 154 -6.49 -4.16 8.93
N ILE A 155 -7.78 -3.92 9.09
CA ILE A 155 -8.52 -4.07 10.34
C ILE A 155 -9.61 -5.13 10.16
N ILE A 156 -9.74 -5.99 11.15
CA ILE A 156 -10.80 -6.99 11.22
C ILE A 156 -11.82 -6.53 12.26
N ILE A 157 -13.10 -6.64 11.89
CA ILE A 157 -14.22 -6.30 12.77
C ILE A 157 -15.14 -7.53 12.88
N GLY A 158 -15.15 -8.14 14.07
CA GLY A 158 -16.00 -9.27 14.41
C GLY A 158 -17.36 -8.85 14.97
N LYS A 159 -18.37 -9.71 14.80
CA LYS A 159 -19.65 -9.57 15.50
C LYS A 159 -19.53 -9.95 16.99
N ASP A 160 -18.80 -11.02 17.26
CA ASP A 160 -18.45 -11.50 18.60
C ASP A 160 -16.93 -11.42 18.79
N SER A 161 -16.45 -11.83 19.97
CA SER A 161 -15.01 -11.81 20.27
C SER A 161 -14.22 -12.66 19.27
N LEU A 162 -13.10 -12.12 18.78
CA LEU A 162 -12.34 -12.68 17.66
C LEU A 162 -11.69 -14.03 17.98
N ASP A 163 -11.37 -14.28 19.25
CA ASP A 163 -10.80 -15.53 19.77
C ASP A 163 -11.72 -16.75 19.57
N ASN A 164 -13.03 -16.54 19.35
CA ASN A 164 -13.96 -17.61 18.98
C ASN A 164 -13.75 -18.12 17.54
N TYR A 165 -13.13 -17.32 16.68
CA TYR A 165 -13.03 -17.58 15.24
C TYR A 165 -11.58 -17.76 14.77
N ILE A 166 -10.66 -16.94 15.29
CA ILE A 166 -9.27 -16.91 14.86
C ILE A 166 -8.31 -16.74 16.04
N PRO A 167 -7.12 -17.36 16.00
CA PRO A 167 -6.08 -17.08 16.97
C PRO A 167 -5.59 -15.63 16.85
N ILE A 168 -5.47 -14.96 17.98
CA ILE A 168 -4.95 -13.59 18.10
C ILE A 168 -3.65 -13.57 18.92
N CYS A 169 -2.85 -12.53 18.75
CA CYS A 169 -1.63 -12.28 19.50
C CYS A 169 -1.48 -10.78 19.80
N THR A 170 -0.55 -10.44 20.68
CA THR A 170 -0.13 -9.05 20.90
C THR A 170 1.05 -8.72 20.01
N ALA A 171 1.19 -7.45 19.64
CA ALA A 171 2.36 -6.93 18.93
C ALA A 171 2.97 -5.77 19.73
N LYS A 172 4.27 -5.53 19.56
CA LYS A 172 4.98 -4.48 20.31
C LYS A 172 4.56 -3.06 19.90
N ASP A 173 4.14 -2.92 18.65
CA ASP A 173 3.93 -1.62 18.01
C ASP A 173 2.45 -1.16 18.05
N THR A 174 1.56 -1.93 18.70
CA THR A 174 0.13 -1.60 18.81
C THR A 174 -0.45 -2.16 20.11
N GLU A 175 -1.39 -1.42 20.70
CA GLU A 175 -2.15 -1.88 21.86
C GLU A 175 -3.27 -2.86 21.46
N LEU A 176 -3.71 -2.81 20.21
CA LEU A 176 -4.74 -3.70 19.69
C LEU A 176 -4.20 -5.11 19.45
N TYR A 177 -5.10 -6.08 19.51
CA TYR A 177 -4.79 -7.44 19.10
C TYR A 177 -4.45 -7.50 17.62
N VAL A 178 -3.65 -8.49 17.27
CA VAL A 178 -3.28 -8.82 15.88
C VAL A 178 -3.71 -10.25 15.62
N THR A 179 -4.29 -10.52 14.45
CA THR A 179 -4.60 -11.89 14.01
C THR A 179 -3.31 -12.69 13.88
N GLN A 180 -3.31 -14.02 14.07
CA GLN A 180 -2.16 -14.85 13.70
C GLN A 180 -2.22 -15.36 12.25
N PHE A 181 -3.36 -15.13 11.59
CA PHE A 181 -3.57 -15.42 10.17
C PHE A 181 -3.38 -14.16 9.33
N GLU A 182 -2.69 -14.30 8.21
CA GLU A 182 -2.56 -13.24 7.20
C GLU A 182 -3.88 -13.01 6.45
N GLY A 183 -3.99 -11.87 5.76
CA GLY A 183 -5.27 -11.35 5.23
C GLY A 183 -6.09 -12.34 4.40
N THR A 184 -5.48 -13.09 3.48
CA THR A 184 -6.16 -14.07 2.63
C THR A 184 -6.82 -15.19 3.45
N HIS A 185 -6.17 -15.63 4.51
CA HIS A 185 -6.69 -16.66 5.40
C HIS A 185 -7.79 -16.10 6.32
N VAL A 186 -7.68 -14.85 6.77
CA VAL A 186 -8.72 -14.22 7.59
C VAL A 186 -10.02 -14.05 6.81
N GLU A 187 -9.96 -13.62 5.55
CA GLU A 187 -11.13 -13.49 4.68
C GLU A 187 -11.83 -14.85 4.49
N SER A 188 -11.08 -15.95 4.40
CA SER A 188 -11.64 -17.30 4.26
C SER A 188 -12.44 -17.78 5.48
N VAL A 189 -12.17 -17.22 6.67
CA VAL A 189 -12.93 -17.50 7.90
C VAL A 189 -14.27 -16.74 7.92
N GLY A 190 -14.47 -15.79 6.99
CA GLY A 190 -15.71 -15.02 6.87
C GLY A 190 -15.78 -13.80 7.79
N LEU A 191 -14.62 -13.34 8.29
CA LEU A 191 -14.53 -12.12 9.08
C LEU A 191 -14.51 -10.89 8.16
N LEU A 192 -15.16 -9.81 8.58
CA LEU A 192 -15.16 -8.54 7.86
C LEU A 192 -13.79 -7.90 7.97
N LYS A 193 -13.11 -7.77 6.83
CA LYS A 193 -11.91 -6.95 6.67
C LYS A 193 -12.30 -5.56 6.18
N MET A 194 -11.66 -4.54 6.75
CA MET A 194 -11.71 -3.17 6.28
C MET A 194 -10.29 -2.60 6.21
N ASP A 195 -9.95 -1.94 5.12
CA ASP A 195 -8.66 -1.27 4.98
C ASP A 195 -8.81 0.23 5.30
N PHE A 196 -8.15 0.67 6.38
CA PHE A 196 -8.01 2.06 6.80
C PHE A 196 -6.64 2.58 6.38
N LEU A 197 -6.60 3.31 5.28
CA LEU A 197 -5.35 3.79 4.69
C LEU A 197 -5.06 5.21 5.13
N GLY A 198 -3.84 5.45 5.60
CA GLY A 198 -3.34 6.81 5.80
C GLY A 198 -2.81 7.34 4.47
N LEU A 199 -3.52 8.28 3.85
CA LEU A 199 -3.10 8.92 2.62
C LEU A 199 -2.52 10.30 2.93
N LYS A 200 -1.18 10.40 2.85
CA LYS A 200 -0.44 11.64 3.09
C LYS A 200 -0.96 12.84 2.29
N THR A 201 -1.47 12.60 1.08
CA THR A 201 -2.07 13.66 0.23
C THR A 201 -3.23 14.37 0.95
N LEU A 202 -4.06 13.65 1.72
CA LEU A 202 -5.15 14.25 2.48
C LEU A 202 -4.62 15.14 3.60
N SER A 203 -3.57 14.70 4.32
CA SER A 203 -2.88 15.53 5.32
C SER A 203 -2.32 16.82 4.71
N ILE A 204 -1.67 16.72 3.54
CA ILE A 204 -1.13 17.89 2.82
C ILE A 204 -2.26 18.86 2.43
N ILE A 205 -3.38 18.36 1.91
CA ILE A 205 -4.53 19.18 1.52
C ILE A 205 -5.12 19.88 2.75
N ARG A 206 -5.34 19.16 3.86
CA ARG A 206 -5.84 19.72 5.12
C ARG A 206 -4.95 20.87 5.58
N ASP A 207 -3.65 20.62 5.71
CA ASP A 207 -2.68 21.62 6.17
C ASP A 207 -2.63 22.83 5.21
N ALA A 208 -2.76 22.61 3.90
CA ALA A 208 -2.82 23.69 2.92
C ALA A 208 -4.06 24.57 3.11
N VAL A 209 -5.24 23.98 3.29
CA VAL A 209 -6.50 24.70 3.52
C VAL A 209 -6.46 25.48 4.84
N GLU A 210 -5.97 24.87 5.91
CA GLU A 210 -5.81 25.53 7.21
C GLU A 210 -4.87 26.73 7.14
N ASN A 211 -3.75 26.59 6.42
CA ASN A 211 -2.82 27.69 6.20
C ASN A 211 -3.44 28.81 5.37
N ILE A 212 -4.18 28.49 4.31
CA ILE A 212 -4.88 29.50 3.50
C ILE A 212 -5.88 30.28 4.35
N LYS A 213 -6.66 29.59 5.20
CA LYS A 213 -7.59 30.22 6.14
C LYS A 213 -6.86 31.12 7.13
N LYS A 214 -5.76 30.63 7.72
CA LYS A 214 -4.97 31.37 8.73
C LYS A 214 -4.32 32.64 8.19
N TYR A 215 -3.72 32.58 6.99
CA TYR A 215 -2.90 33.67 6.47
C TYR A 215 -3.63 34.58 5.48
N LYS A 216 -4.65 34.07 4.77
CA LYS A 216 -5.43 34.85 3.79
C LYS A 216 -6.86 35.11 4.23
N GLY A 217 -7.34 34.48 5.31
CA GLY A 217 -8.74 34.59 5.75
C GLY A 217 -9.74 33.95 4.80
N VAL A 218 -9.27 33.16 3.82
CA VAL A 218 -10.12 32.52 2.81
C VAL A 218 -10.47 31.13 3.27
N GLU A 219 -11.76 30.84 3.38
CA GLU A 219 -12.27 29.49 3.65
C GLU A 219 -12.48 28.75 2.32
N ILE A 220 -11.83 27.60 2.17
CA ILE A 220 -11.91 26.75 0.98
C ILE A 220 -12.65 25.48 1.36
N ASP A 221 -13.72 25.19 0.64
CA ASP A 221 -14.41 23.91 0.68
C ASP A 221 -13.88 23.04 -0.47
N ILE A 222 -13.10 22.01 -0.13
CA ILE A 222 -12.48 21.09 -1.10
C ILE A 222 -13.53 20.35 -1.93
N GLU A 223 -14.67 19.99 -1.34
CA GLU A 223 -15.73 19.22 -2.02
C GLU A 223 -16.44 20.04 -3.10
N ARG A 224 -16.25 21.36 -3.11
CA ARG A 224 -16.95 22.30 -4.01
C ARG A 224 -16.04 22.97 -5.03
N ILE A 225 -14.79 22.53 -5.15
CA ILE A 225 -13.86 23.09 -6.13
C ILE A 225 -14.36 22.82 -7.56
N PRO A 226 -14.39 23.83 -8.44
CA PRO A 226 -14.74 23.63 -9.84
C PRO A 226 -13.70 22.77 -10.55
N LEU A 227 -14.16 21.84 -11.39
CA LEU A 227 -13.31 20.87 -12.11
C LEU A 227 -12.85 21.38 -13.50
N ASP A 228 -13.20 22.60 -13.86
CA ASP A 228 -12.94 23.25 -15.14
C ASP A 228 -11.98 24.46 -15.03
N ASP A 229 -11.21 24.56 -13.95
CA ASP A 229 -10.26 25.66 -13.73
C ASP A 229 -9.10 25.63 -14.74
N LYS A 230 -9.04 26.66 -15.59
CA LYS A 230 -8.04 26.78 -16.67
C LYS A 230 -6.61 26.83 -16.15
N LYS A 231 -6.36 27.55 -15.06
CA LYS A 231 -5.01 27.68 -14.50
C LYS A 231 -4.48 26.34 -14.00
N THR A 232 -5.36 25.51 -13.45
CA THR A 232 -5.03 24.14 -13.08
C THR A 232 -4.62 23.32 -14.29
N PHE A 233 -5.40 23.35 -15.39
CA PHE A 233 -5.05 22.62 -16.63
C PHE A 233 -3.78 23.14 -17.31
N GLU A 234 -3.45 24.43 -17.18
CA GLU A 234 -2.18 24.99 -17.68
C GLU A 234 -0.97 24.33 -17.00
N LEU A 235 -1.02 24.08 -15.68
CA LEU A 235 0.05 23.37 -14.96
C LEU A 235 0.23 21.95 -15.49
N PHE A 236 -0.87 21.21 -15.70
CA PHE A 236 -0.83 19.86 -16.27
C PHE A 236 -0.28 19.88 -17.70
N SER A 237 -0.79 20.78 -18.54
CA SER A 237 -0.36 20.93 -19.94
C SER A 237 1.12 21.28 -20.09
N ASN A 238 1.68 22.04 -19.14
CA ASN A 238 3.10 22.37 -19.12
C ASN A 238 3.98 21.25 -18.51
N GLY A 239 3.37 20.20 -17.95
CA GLY A 239 4.09 19.14 -17.24
C GLY A 239 4.68 19.60 -15.90
N GLU A 240 4.16 20.68 -15.32
CA GLU A 240 4.60 21.29 -14.05
C GLU A 240 3.98 20.56 -12.84
N THR A 241 3.94 19.23 -12.89
CA THR A 241 3.22 18.37 -11.94
C THR A 241 4.10 17.79 -10.83
N THR A 242 5.23 18.42 -10.54
CA THR A 242 6.07 18.02 -9.38
C THR A 242 5.32 18.29 -8.09
N GLY A 243 5.15 17.29 -7.23
CA GLY A 243 4.34 17.39 -6.02
C GLY A 243 2.82 17.29 -6.25
N ILE A 244 2.37 16.96 -7.46
CA ILE A 244 0.96 16.65 -7.75
C ILE A 244 0.78 15.13 -7.71
N PHE A 245 -0.04 14.66 -6.77
CA PHE A 245 -0.32 13.25 -6.54
C PHE A 245 -0.63 12.49 -7.84
N GLN A 246 -0.03 11.31 -8.02
CA GLN A 246 -0.09 10.44 -9.22
C GLN A 246 0.59 10.96 -10.50
N PHE A 247 0.86 12.27 -10.64
CA PHE A 247 1.36 12.86 -11.89
C PHE A 247 2.86 13.24 -11.87
N GLU A 248 3.64 12.75 -10.92
CA GLU A 248 5.00 13.24 -10.69
C GLU A 248 6.07 12.64 -11.61
N SER A 249 5.82 11.45 -12.18
CA SER A 249 6.83 10.70 -12.92
C SER A 249 7.26 11.41 -14.21
N SER A 250 8.52 11.22 -14.61
CA SER A 250 9.08 11.84 -15.81
C SER A 250 8.34 11.42 -17.09
N GLY A 251 7.92 10.15 -17.17
CA GLY A 251 7.09 9.63 -18.25
C GLY A 251 5.72 10.31 -18.29
N MET A 252 5.04 10.41 -17.13
CA MET A 252 3.74 11.06 -17.03
C MET A 252 3.79 12.53 -17.45
N LYS A 253 4.78 13.28 -16.98
CA LYS A 253 5.03 14.68 -17.38
C LYS A 253 5.28 14.84 -18.88
N ARG A 254 5.84 13.83 -19.54
CA ARG A 254 6.01 13.85 -21.00
C ARG A 254 4.66 13.70 -21.68
N TYR A 255 3.88 12.69 -21.30
CA TYR A 255 2.56 12.44 -21.88
C TYR A 255 1.58 13.60 -21.65
N LEU A 256 1.59 14.24 -20.49
CA LEU A 256 0.74 15.40 -20.23
C LEU A 256 1.03 16.58 -21.18
N ARG A 257 2.30 16.84 -21.50
CA ARG A 257 2.70 17.87 -22.47
C ARG A 257 2.31 17.52 -23.91
N GLU A 258 2.24 16.24 -24.24
CA GLU A 258 1.80 15.77 -25.55
C GLU A 258 0.27 15.80 -25.67
N LEU A 259 -0.45 15.45 -24.59
CA LEU A 259 -1.91 15.40 -24.55
C LEU A 259 -2.55 16.79 -24.45
N ILE A 260 -1.95 17.70 -23.68
CA ILE A 260 -2.47 19.05 -23.38
C ILE A 260 -3.91 18.95 -22.82
N PRO A 261 -4.08 18.32 -21.64
CA PRO A 261 -5.40 18.05 -21.08
C PRO A 261 -6.15 19.36 -20.81
N ASN A 262 -7.42 19.42 -21.20
CA ASN A 262 -8.26 20.63 -21.06
C ASN A 262 -9.58 20.40 -20.33
N ARG A 263 -9.79 19.19 -19.83
CA ARG A 263 -10.95 18.77 -19.04
C ARG A 263 -10.56 17.66 -18.08
N PHE A 264 -11.38 17.47 -17.05
CA PHE A 264 -11.09 16.51 -15.98
C PHE A 264 -11.00 15.07 -16.49
N GLU A 265 -11.82 14.70 -17.49
CA GLU A 265 -11.84 13.36 -18.08
C GLU A 265 -10.51 12.98 -18.74
N ASP A 266 -9.75 13.96 -19.24
CA ASP A 266 -8.42 13.70 -19.80
C ASP A 266 -7.43 13.29 -18.70
N LEU A 267 -7.59 13.82 -17.48
CA LEU A 267 -6.77 13.43 -16.32
C LEU A 267 -7.15 12.06 -15.79
N ILE A 268 -8.43 11.67 -15.89
CA ILE A 268 -8.89 10.31 -15.51
C ILE A 268 -8.28 9.25 -16.44
N ALA A 269 -8.10 9.58 -17.72
CA ALA A 269 -7.59 8.64 -18.73
C ALA A 269 -6.07 8.42 -18.67
N MET A 270 -5.34 9.28 -17.96
CA MET A 270 -3.88 9.28 -17.85
C MET A 270 -3.40 8.43 -16.67
#